data_AF-A0A7V2K095-F1
#
_entry.id   AF-A0A7V2K095-F1
#
_cell.length_a   1.000
_cell.length_b   1.000
_cell.length_c   1.000
_cell.angle_alpha   90.00
_cell.angle_beta   90.00
_cell.angle_gamma   90.00
#
_symmetry.space_group_name_H-M   'P 1'
#
loop_
_entity.id
_entity.type
_entity.pdbx_description
1 polymer ?
#
loop_
_entity_poly.entity_id
_entity_poly.type
_entity_poly.pdbx_seq_one_letter_code
_entity_poly.pdbx_strand_id
1 'polypeptide(L)'
;MYRFGFNWIGAVVMVLMVCALYLFNSLTVRVNQDCIYVAFGPGLIRKKIPINTIKFTGKVRNKWYYGFGIRLIPGGQMYNVAGLDAIELKLTNGKIFRIGTDEPDRLLEAIQSQTGERT
;
A
#
# COMPACT_ATOMS: atom_id res chain seq x y z
N MET A 1 11.68 47.37 10.67
CA MET A 1 11.20 47.31 9.26
C MET A 1 11.31 45.86 8.81
N TYR A 2 10.28 45.04 9.06
CA TYR A 2 10.25 43.65 8.61
C TYR A 2 10.02 43.64 7.09
N ARG A 3 11.04 43.29 6.30
CA ARG A 3 10.85 43.05 4.88
C ARG A 3 10.00 41.79 4.76
N PHE A 4 8.69 41.95 4.51
CA PHE A 4 7.84 40.88 3.96
C PHE A 4 8.33 40.57 2.54
N GLY A 5 9.52 39.98 2.43
CA GLY A 5 9.92 39.26 1.24
C GLY A 5 9.11 37.98 1.24
N PHE A 6 8.24 37.78 0.25
CA PHE A 6 7.58 36.50 0.03
C PHE A 6 8.66 35.40 0.10
N ASN A 7 8.55 34.45 1.02
CA ASN A 7 9.56 33.41 1.19
C ASN A 7 9.36 32.35 0.10
N TRP A 8 9.90 32.60 -1.09
CA TRP A 8 9.79 31.70 -2.25
C TRP A 8 10.25 30.27 -1.94
N ILE A 9 11.27 30.12 -1.10
CA ILE A 9 11.74 28.82 -0.61
C ILE A 9 10.63 28.12 0.20
N GLY A 10 9.97 28.84 1.11
CA GLY A 10 8.85 28.31 1.88
C GLY A 10 7.67 27.92 0.99
N ALA A 11 7.36 28.73 -0.03
CA ALA A 11 6.30 28.43 -1.00
C ALA A 11 6.63 27.17 -1.83
N VAL A 12 7.87 27.03 -2.32
CA VAL A 12 8.31 25.85 -3.08
C VAL A 12 8.27 24.59 -2.21
N VAL A 13 8.75 24.67 -0.97
CA VAL A 13 8.68 23.54 -0.02
C VAL A 13 7.24 23.16 0.28
N MET A 14 6.35 24.13 0.47
CA MET A 14 4.93 23.88 0.71
C MET A 14 4.26 23.20 -0.49
N VAL A 15 4.51 23.68 -1.72
CA VAL A 15 3.98 23.05 -2.94
C VAL A 15 4.52 21.63 -3.11
N LEU A 16 5.82 21.42 -2.92
CA LEU A 16 6.42 20.08 -2.96
C LEU A 16 5.79 19.14 -1.91
N MET A 17 5.54 19.64 -0.71
CA MET A 17 4.93 18.87 0.37
C MET A 17 3.47 18.51 0.05
N VAL A 18 2.68 19.44 -0.50
CA VAL A 18 1.30 19.17 -0.94
C VAL A 18 1.28 18.18 -2.12
N CYS A 19 2.18 18.33 -3.10
CA CYS A 19 2.32 17.38 -4.20
C CYS A 19 2.72 16.00 -3.68
N ALA A 20 3.67 15.91 -2.74
CA ALA A 20 4.05 14.65 -2.12
C ALA A 20 2.87 14.03 -1.36
N LEU A 21 2.13 14.80 -0.56
CA LEU A 21 0.94 14.29 0.11
C LEU A 21 -0.10 13.78 -0.89
N TYR A 22 -0.37 14.51 -1.97
CA TYR A 22 -1.32 14.09 -3.00
C TYR A 22 -0.90 12.80 -3.71
N LEU A 23 0.38 12.68 -4.06
CA LEU A 23 0.94 11.49 -4.70
C LEU A 23 0.98 10.28 -3.76
N PHE A 24 1.06 10.49 -2.45
CA PHE A 24 1.13 9.42 -1.46
C PHE A 24 -0.18 9.15 -0.71
N ASN A 25 -1.27 9.87 -1.02
CA ASN A 25 -2.51 9.79 -0.25
C ASN A 25 -3.32 8.50 -0.50
N SER A 26 -3.25 7.91 -1.69
CA SER A 26 -4.16 6.82 -2.07
C SER A 26 -3.44 5.51 -2.32
N LEU A 27 -3.80 4.46 -1.57
CA LEU A 27 -3.50 3.08 -1.95
C LEU A 27 -4.76 2.48 -2.57
N THR A 28 -4.79 2.36 -3.89
CA THR A 28 -5.91 1.71 -4.56
C THR A 28 -5.59 0.23 -4.74
N VAL A 29 -6.32 -0.63 -4.06
CA VAL A 29 -6.27 -2.08 -4.26
C VAL A 29 -7.47 -2.49 -5.09
N ARG A 30 -7.24 -3.05 -6.27
CA ARG A 30 -8.28 -3.65 -7.11
C ARG A 30 -8.06 -5.14 -7.16
N VAL A 31 -9.01 -5.90 -6.63
CA VAL A 31 -9.03 -7.35 -6.76
C VAL A 31 -9.83 -7.69 -8.02
N ASN A 32 -9.23 -8.45 -8.93
CA ASN A 32 -9.89 -8.98 -10.13
C ASN A 32 -9.83 -10.53 -10.08
N GLN A 33 -10.60 -11.23 -10.91
CA GLN A 33 -10.75 -12.70 -10.85
C GLN A 33 -9.41 -13.47 -10.98
N ASP A 34 -8.46 -12.95 -11.76
CA ASP A 34 -7.16 -13.59 -11.94
C ASP A 34 -6.03 -12.97 -11.10
N CYS A 35 -6.14 -11.69 -10.74
CA CYS A 35 -5.02 -10.88 -10.24
C CYS A 35 -5.46 -9.77 -9.29
N ILE A 36 -4.65 -9.53 -8.25
CA ILE A 36 -4.71 -8.35 -7.39
C ILE A 36 -3.80 -7.26 -7.97
N TYR A 37 -4.37 -6.09 -8.21
CA TYR A 37 -3.66 -4.88 -8.60
C TYR A 37 -3.56 -3.95 -7.40
N VAL A 38 -2.32 -3.63 -7.02
CA VAL A 38 -2.04 -2.65 -5.97
C VAL A 38 -1.42 -1.44 -6.63
N ALA A 39 -2.10 -0.31 -6.59
CA ALA A 39 -1.64 0.95 -7.16
C ALA A 39 -1.43 1.97 -6.03
N PHE A 40 -0.29 2.63 -6.05
CA PHE A 40 0.07 3.68 -5.11
C PHE A 40 -0.08 5.06 -5.78
N GLY A 41 -0.73 5.98 -5.08
CA GLY A 41 -1.00 7.33 -5.53
C GLY A 41 -1.96 7.39 -6.74
N PRO A 42 -1.74 8.31 -7.71
CA PRO A 42 -2.48 8.35 -8.98
C PRO A 42 -2.17 7.14 -9.90
N GLY A 43 -1.55 6.09 -9.38
CA GLY A 43 -1.17 4.89 -10.11
C GLY A 43 0.19 4.99 -10.79
N LEU A 44 1.13 5.77 -10.23
CA LEU A 44 2.52 5.79 -10.70
C LEU A 44 3.24 4.48 -10.38
N ILE A 45 2.98 3.90 -9.20
CA ILE A 45 3.58 2.63 -8.80
C ILE A 45 2.48 1.59 -8.75
N ARG A 46 2.56 0.60 -9.64
CA ARG A 46 1.58 -0.48 -9.77
C ARG A 46 2.27 -1.82 -9.57
N LYS A 47 1.66 -2.68 -8.77
CA LYS A 47 2.07 -4.07 -8.58
C LYS A 47 0.91 -4.97 -8.96
N LYS A 48 1.20 -5.98 -9.79
CA LYS A 48 0.25 -7.03 -10.16
C LYS A 48 0.67 -8.32 -9.48
N ILE A 49 -0.25 -8.93 -8.73
CA ILE A 49 -0.04 -10.18 -8.00
C ILE A 49 -1.11 -11.17 -8.48
N PRO A 50 -0.75 -12.23 -9.21
CA PRO A 50 -1.72 -13.24 -9.64
C PRO A 50 -2.31 -13.98 -8.44
N ILE A 51 -3.64 -14.14 -8.42
CA ILE A 51 -4.32 -14.84 -7.32
C ILE A 51 -3.85 -16.29 -7.22
N ASN A 52 -3.55 -16.93 -8.35
CA ASN A 52 -3.00 -18.30 -8.37
C ASN A 52 -1.63 -18.44 -7.68
N THR A 53 -0.93 -17.33 -7.41
CA THR A 53 0.32 -17.34 -6.65
C THR A 53 0.11 -17.13 -5.16
N ILE A 54 -1.11 -16.85 -4.70
CA ILE A 54 -1.42 -16.63 -3.29
C ILE A 54 -1.63 -17.98 -2.60
N LYS A 55 -0.75 -18.31 -1.66
CA LYS A 55 -0.83 -19.54 -0.85
C LYS A 55 -1.59 -19.31 0.46
N PHE A 56 -1.44 -18.13 1.04
CA PHE A 56 -2.07 -17.78 2.30
C PHE A 56 -2.31 -16.28 2.38
N THR A 57 -3.43 -15.90 2.98
CA THR A 57 -3.81 -14.51 3.24
C THR A 57 -4.20 -14.37 4.71
N GLY A 58 -3.65 -13.38 5.41
CA GLY A 58 -3.99 -13.15 6.81
C GLY A 58 -3.86 -11.70 7.22
N LYS A 59 -4.60 -11.31 8.26
CA LYS A 59 -4.46 -9.99 8.89
C LYS A 59 -3.21 -9.96 9.74
N VAL A 60 -2.41 -8.91 9.57
CA VAL A 60 -1.21 -8.67 10.36
C VAL A 60 -1.17 -7.21 10.75
N ARG A 61 -0.60 -6.93 11.92
CA ARG A 61 -0.31 -5.57 12.34
C ARG A 61 1.17 -5.30 12.15
N ASN A 62 1.49 -4.33 11.29
CA ASN A 62 2.84 -3.85 11.10
C ASN A 62 3.33 -3.15 12.36
N LYS A 63 4.61 -3.34 12.66
CA LYS A 63 5.27 -2.58 13.73
C LYS A 63 5.49 -1.14 13.26
N TRP A 64 5.26 -0.20 14.17
CA TRP A 64 5.37 1.24 13.90
C TRP A 64 6.69 1.66 13.26
N TYR A 65 7.80 0.99 13.60
CA TYR A 65 9.13 1.30 13.04
C TYR A 65 9.33 0.89 11.58
N TYR A 66 8.45 0.07 10.98
CA TYR A 66 8.51 -0.19 9.54
C TYR A 66 8.12 1.06 8.72
N GLY A 67 7.39 1.99 9.34
CA GLY A 67 6.98 3.25 8.74
C GLY A 67 5.92 3.10 7.64
N PHE A 68 5.89 4.09 6.76
CA PHE A 68 4.91 4.23 5.69
C PHE A 68 5.61 4.25 4.31
N GLY A 69 4.85 3.95 3.26
CA GLY A 69 5.27 3.86 1.88
C GLY A 69 5.57 2.43 1.41
N ILE A 70 6.39 2.35 0.36
CA ILE A 70 6.86 1.08 -0.21
C ILE A 70 8.19 0.72 0.46
N ARG A 71 8.19 -0.36 1.23
CA ARG A 71 9.34 -0.85 1.99
C ARG A 71 9.65 -2.29 1.66
N LEU A 72 10.93 -2.64 1.69
CA LEU A 72 11.36 -4.04 1.75
C LEU A 72 11.31 -4.49 3.21
N ILE A 73 10.62 -5.59 3.45
CA ILE A 73 10.53 -6.25 4.75
C ILE A 73 11.23 -7.61 4.67
N PRO A 74 11.65 -8.20 5.80
CA PRO A 74 12.13 -9.58 5.79
C PRO A 74 11.09 -10.50 5.15
N GLY A 75 11.47 -11.16 4.04
CA GLY A 75 10.59 -12.03 3.26
C GLY A 75 9.91 -11.38 2.05
N GLY A 76 9.95 -10.05 1.88
CA GLY A 76 9.48 -9.43 0.64
C GLY A 76 9.19 -7.94 0.72
N GLN A 77 8.00 -7.52 0.29
CA GLN A 77 7.66 -6.10 0.11
C GLN A 77 6.40 -5.73 0.91
N MET A 78 6.35 -4.51 1.41
CA MET A 78 5.24 -3.94 2.14
C MET A 78 4.85 -2.62 1.50
N TYR A 79 3.58 -2.46 1.21
CA TYR A 79 2.99 -1.25 0.66
C TYR A 79 2.04 -0.73 1.72
N ASN A 80 2.37 0.37 2.37
CA ASN A 80 1.56 0.97 3.41
C ASN A 80 1.40 2.47 3.13
N VAL A 81 0.22 3.05 3.28
CA VAL A 81 0.04 4.50 3.15
C VAL A 81 -0.13 5.13 4.54
N ALA A 82 -0.96 4.52 5.37
CA ALA A 82 -1.25 4.97 6.72
C ALA A 82 -1.64 3.77 7.59
N GLY A 83 -1.61 3.97 8.90
CA GLY A 83 -1.99 2.94 9.86
C GLY A 83 -0.95 1.83 10.06
N LEU A 84 -1.27 0.94 10.99
CA LEU A 84 -0.47 -0.25 11.31
C LEU A 84 -1.13 -1.52 10.82
N ASP A 85 -2.41 -1.48 10.45
CA ASP A 85 -3.15 -2.65 10.03
C ASP A 85 -2.88 -2.98 8.56
N ALA A 86 -2.70 -4.27 8.28
CA ALA A 86 -2.32 -4.75 6.97
C ALA A 86 -2.81 -6.17 6.72
N ILE A 87 -2.88 -6.53 5.44
CA ILE A 87 -3.03 -7.91 4.98
C ILE A 87 -1.68 -8.43 4.51
N GLU A 88 -1.27 -9.59 5.03
CA GLU A 88 -0.13 -10.34 4.55
C GLU A 88 -0.58 -11.39 3.54
N LEU A 89 0.01 -11.33 2.34
CA LEU A 89 -0.10 -12.32 1.29
C LEU A 89 1.21 -13.13 1.26
N LYS A 90 1.13 -14.43 1.49
CA LYS A 90 2.25 -15.35 1.25
C LYS A 90 2.10 -15.96 -0.12
N LEU A 91 3.10 -15.75 -0.96
CA LEU A 91 3.12 -16.25 -2.32
C LEU A 91 3.68 -17.68 -2.37
N THR A 92 3.33 -18.43 -3.41
CA THR A 92 3.80 -19.81 -3.65
C THR A 92 5.32 -19.90 -3.81
N ASN A 93 5.97 -18.81 -4.24
CA ASN A 93 7.44 -18.70 -4.32
C ASN A 93 8.11 -18.38 -2.97
N GLY A 94 7.36 -18.37 -1.86
CA GLY A 94 7.86 -18.08 -0.52
C GLY A 94 8.01 -16.59 -0.20
N LYS A 95 7.75 -15.69 -1.15
CA LYS A 95 7.80 -14.24 -0.91
C LYS A 95 6.55 -13.77 -0.17
N ILE A 96 6.73 -12.75 0.66
CA ILE A 96 5.69 -12.10 1.44
C ILE A 96 5.38 -10.75 0.82
N PHE A 97 4.10 -10.45 0.65
CA PHE A 97 3.62 -9.14 0.23
C PHE A 97 2.62 -8.60 1.24
N ARG A 98 2.93 -7.47 1.87
CA ARG A 98 2.03 -6.82 2.83
C ARG A 98 1.36 -5.59 2.24
N ILE A 99 0.07 -5.47 2.47
CA ILE A 99 -0.78 -4.37 1.99
C ILE A 99 -1.39 -3.71 3.21
N GLY A 100 -0.94 -2.49 3.54
CA GLY A 100 -1.56 -1.66 4.57
C GLY A 100 -2.95 -1.22 4.14
N THR A 101 -3.90 -1.26 5.06
CA THR A 101 -5.29 -0.89 4.80
C THR A 101 -5.95 -0.48 6.11
N ASP A 102 -6.78 0.55 6.06
CA ASP A 102 -7.62 0.95 7.20
C ASP A 102 -8.81 -0.02 7.41
N GLU A 103 -9.13 -0.83 6.39
CA GLU A 103 -10.20 -1.83 6.41
C GLU A 103 -9.66 -3.24 6.11
N PRO A 104 -8.89 -3.86 7.03
CA PRO A 104 -8.29 -5.18 6.81
C PRO A 104 -9.35 -6.28 6.64
N ASP A 105 -10.49 -6.20 7.35
CA ASP A 105 -11.59 -7.15 7.23
C ASP A 105 -12.16 -7.22 5.81
N ARG A 106 -12.59 -6.08 5.27
CA ARG A 106 -13.15 -6.00 3.92
C ARG A 106 -12.17 -6.45 2.85
N LEU A 107 -10.90 -6.09 2.97
CA LEU A 107 -9.89 -6.48 1.98
C LEU A 107 -9.62 -7.99 2.04
N LEU A 108 -9.58 -8.58 3.24
CA LEU A 108 -9.41 -10.02 3.38
C LEU A 108 -10.58 -10.78 2.73
N GLU A 109 -11.82 -10.38 3.01
CA GLU A 109 -13.03 -10.98 2.41
C GLU A 109 -13.03 -10.86 0.88
N ALA A 110 -12.66 -9.70 0.34
CA ALA A 110 -12.56 -9.49 -1.11
C ALA A 110 -11.53 -10.42 -1.76
N ILE A 111 -10.41 -10.71 -1.09
CA ILE A 111 -9.39 -11.63 -1.62
C ILE A 111 -9.81 -13.09 -1.44
N GLN A 112 -10.41 -13.42 -0.30
CA GLN A 112 -10.88 -14.77 0.00
C GLN A 112 -12.02 -15.19 -0.91
N SER A 113 -12.98 -14.30 -1.24
CA SER A 113 -14.04 -14.62 -2.22
C SER A 113 -13.47 -15.03 -3.57
N GLN A 114 -12.39 -14.39 -4.04
CA GLN A 114 -11.76 -14.72 -5.32
C GLN A 114 -10.82 -15.94 -5.25
N THR A 115 -10.34 -16.30 -4.04
CA THR A 115 -9.44 -17.44 -3.83
C THR A 115 -10.21 -18.72 -3.44
N GLY A 116 -11.39 -18.56 -2.83
CA GLY A 116 -12.23 -19.59 -2.24
C GLY A 116 -13.32 -20.17 -3.14
N GLU A 117 -13.56 -19.62 -4.33
CA GLU A 117 -14.42 -20.23 -5.37
C GLU A 117 -13.79 -21.47 -6.05
N ARG A 118 -12.72 -22.04 -5.48
CA ARG A 118 -12.13 -23.33 -5.88
C ARG A 118 -12.38 -24.42 -4.83
N THR A 119 -13.63 -24.58 -4.40
CA THR A 119 -14.06 -25.81 -3.72
C THR A 119 -14.74 -26.72 -4.73
#